data_AF-A0A820LL67-F1
#
_entry.id   AF-A0A820LL67-F1
#
_cell.length_a   1.000
_cell.length_b   1.000
_cell.length_c   1.000
_cell.angle_alpha   90.00
_cell.angle_beta   90.00
_cell.angle_gamma   90.00
#
_symmetry.space_group_name_H-M   'P 1'
#
loop_
_entity.id
_entity.type
_entity.pdbx_description
1 polymer ?
#
loop_
_entity_poly.entity_id
_entity_poly.type
_entity_poly.pdbx_seq_one_letter_code
_entity_poly.pdbx_strand_id
1 'polypeptide(L)'
;VLLKHENVVAAMTGQRERVFPIIDVDNYVYVAYLPLAHILELSCELLVYYSGMKCGYSSPQTLTDQSTAIKKGHKGDLQVLRPHVMSCVPAILDRIHKTVNEKINQANFFQRQLFYLSCKIKAKRLEQGFESSHLDQWIFSRFNQLVLGGRVRAMLCGGAILSEDTQRFIQATLCV
;
A
#
# COMPACT_ATOMS: atom_id res chain seq x y z
N VAL A 1 7.08 -26.92 -3.25
CA VAL A 1 6.06 -27.04 -2.18
C VAL A 1 4.81 -27.62 -2.79
N LEU A 2 4.25 -28.70 -2.24
CA LEU A 2 3.00 -29.27 -2.72
C LEU A 2 1.84 -28.52 -2.05
N LEU A 3 1.14 -27.70 -2.83
CA LEU A 3 0.00 -26.92 -2.36
C LEU A 3 -1.28 -27.63 -2.77
N LYS A 4 -2.03 -28.11 -1.77
CA LYS A 4 -3.38 -28.65 -2.02
C LYS A 4 -4.35 -27.50 -2.29
N HIS A 5 -5.42 -27.80 -3.03
CA HIS A 5 -6.49 -26.84 -3.32
C HIS A 5 -7.11 -26.26 -2.04
N GLU A 6 -7.35 -27.10 -1.01
CA GLU A 6 -7.89 -26.68 0.28
C GLU A 6 -7.06 -25.58 0.96
N ASN A 7 -5.73 -25.61 0.82
CA ASN A 7 -4.84 -24.61 1.41
C ASN A 7 -5.00 -23.24 0.74
N VAL A 8 -5.17 -23.23 -0.59
CA VAL A 8 -5.35 -22.00 -1.37
C VAL A 8 -6.71 -21.38 -1.04
N VAL A 9 -7.77 -22.21 -1.00
CA VAL A 9 -9.12 -21.74 -0.64
C VAL A 9 -9.16 -21.21 0.79
N ALA A 10 -8.53 -21.89 1.76
CA ALA A 10 -8.45 -21.41 3.14
C ALA A 10 -7.76 -20.05 3.24
N ALA A 11 -6.65 -19.84 2.50
CA ALA A 11 -5.97 -18.55 2.45
C ALA A 11 -6.85 -17.45 1.83
N MET A 12 -7.56 -17.74 0.74
CA MET A 12 -8.50 -16.81 0.10
C MET A 12 -9.64 -16.42 1.05
N THR A 13 -10.22 -17.38 1.78
CA THR A 13 -11.30 -17.11 2.74
C THR A 13 -10.83 -16.24 3.89
N GLY A 14 -9.65 -16.51 4.45
CA GLY A 14 -9.08 -15.68 5.52
C GLY A 14 -8.78 -14.25 5.06
N GLN A 15 -8.29 -14.08 3.83
CA GLN A 15 -8.12 -12.75 3.23
C GLN A 15 -9.47 -12.06 3.02
N ARG A 16 -10.48 -12.78 2.51
CA ARG A 16 -11.81 -12.24 2.30
C ARG A 16 -12.39 -11.66 3.59
N GLU A 17 -12.37 -12.42 4.69
CA GLU A 17 -12.95 -11.98 5.96
C GLU A 17 -12.29 -10.71 6.52
N ARG A 18 -10.98 -10.56 6.34
CA ARG A 18 -10.25 -9.40 6.87
C ARG A 18 -10.30 -8.18 5.97
N VAL A 19 -10.34 -8.38 4.66
CA VAL A 19 -10.16 -7.29 3.70
C VAL A 19 -11.51 -6.80 3.13
N PHE A 20 -12.51 -7.67 2.94
CA PHE A 20 -13.80 -7.27 2.34
C PHE A 20 -14.63 -6.29 3.17
N PRO A 21 -14.58 -6.25 4.51
CA PRO A 21 -15.26 -5.20 5.27
C PRO A 21 -14.76 -3.78 4.94
N ILE A 22 -13.57 -3.67 4.34
CA ILE A 22 -12.86 -2.41 4.08
C ILE A 22 -12.90 -2.07 2.57
N ILE A 23 -13.22 -3.03 1.71
CA ILE A 23 -13.18 -2.90 0.25
C ILE A 23 -14.58 -2.71 -0.32
N ASP A 24 -14.74 -1.71 -1.17
CA ASP A 24 -15.89 -1.60 -2.07
C ASP A 24 -15.56 -2.31 -3.39
N VAL A 25 -16.06 -3.54 -3.53
CA VAL A 25 -15.69 -4.47 -4.62
C VAL A 25 -16.03 -3.91 -6.01
N ASP A 26 -17.11 -3.15 -6.15
CA ASP A 26 -17.60 -2.65 -7.45
C ASP A 26 -16.73 -1.49 -7.98
N ASN A 27 -16.19 -0.70 -7.06
CA ASN A 27 -15.46 0.53 -7.37
C ASN A 27 -13.95 0.39 -7.21
N TYR A 28 -13.47 -0.55 -6.39
CA TYR A 28 -12.06 -0.66 -6.08
C TYR A 28 -11.29 -1.37 -7.18
N VAL A 29 -9.99 -1.07 -7.22
CA VAL A 29 -9.05 -1.55 -8.23
C VAL A 29 -7.84 -2.11 -7.50
N TYR A 30 -7.49 -3.34 -7.81
CA TYR A 30 -6.30 -4.01 -7.31
C TYR A 30 -5.14 -3.83 -8.30
N VAL A 31 -3.94 -3.61 -7.78
CA VAL A 31 -2.71 -3.62 -8.60
C VAL A 31 -1.97 -4.93 -8.41
N ALA A 32 -1.86 -5.70 -9.50
CA ALA A 32 -1.09 -6.94 -9.53
C ALA A 32 0.30 -6.67 -10.09
N TYR A 33 1.32 -6.71 -9.24
CA TYR A 33 2.71 -6.41 -9.65
C TYR A 33 3.74 -7.41 -9.17
N LEU A 34 3.39 -8.30 -8.23
CA LEU A 34 4.27 -9.38 -7.83
C LEU A 34 4.19 -10.52 -8.85
N PRO A 35 5.25 -11.33 -9.01
CA PRO A 35 5.17 -12.51 -9.86
C PRO A 35 4.12 -13.49 -9.34
N LEU A 36 3.32 -14.08 -10.24
CA LEU A 36 2.31 -15.09 -9.89
C LEU A 36 2.91 -16.35 -9.22
N ALA A 37 4.21 -16.58 -9.38
CA ALA A 37 4.95 -17.60 -8.64
C ALA A 37 4.93 -17.39 -7.11
N HIS A 38 4.64 -16.16 -6.66
CA HIS A 38 4.50 -15.83 -5.25
C HIS A 38 3.07 -16.15 -4.78
N ILE A 39 2.91 -17.09 -3.84
CA ILE A 39 1.60 -17.57 -3.38
C ILE A 39 0.69 -16.46 -2.84
N LEU A 40 1.26 -15.40 -2.23
CA LEU A 40 0.50 -14.22 -1.81
C LEU A 40 -0.22 -13.58 -2.99
N GLU A 41 0.49 -13.37 -4.10
CA GLU A 41 -0.07 -12.72 -5.28
C GLU A 41 -1.12 -13.60 -5.93
N LEU A 42 -0.81 -14.89 -6.11
CA LEU A 42 -1.76 -15.85 -6.65
C LEU A 42 -3.06 -15.87 -5.84
N SER A 43 -2.97 -15.92 -4.50
CA SER A 43 -4.15 -15.92 -3.64
C SER A 43 -4.95 -14.60 -3.69
N CYS A 44 -4.27 -13.45 -3.75
CA CYS A 44 -4.92 -12.15 -3.86
C CYS A 44 -5.62 -12.01 -5.22
N GLU A 45 -4.95 -12.37 -6.31
CA GLU A 45 -5.48 -12.26 -7.67
C GLU A 45 -6.67 -13.20 -7.88
N LEU A 46 -6.62 -14.43 -7.37
CA LEU A 46 -7.78 -15.33 -7.36
C LEU A 46 -8.96 -14.75 -6.58
N LEU A 47 -8.71 -14.08 -5.46
CA LEU A 47 -9.75 -13.43 -4.67
C LEU A 47 -10.37 -12.24 -5.41
N VAL A 48 -9.56 -11.45 -6.10
CA VAL A 48 -9.98 -10.32 -6.96
C VAL A 48 -10.89 -10.83 -8.08
N TYR A 49 -10.53 -11.93 -8.74
CA TYR A 49 -11.37 -12.53 -9.77
C TYR A 49 -12.66 -13.12 -9.21
N TYR A 50 -12.57 -13.81 -8.08
CA TYR A 50 -13.74 -14.38 -7.42
C TYR A 50 -14.76 -13.29 -7.01
N SER A 51 -14.29 -12.11 -6.64
CA SER A 51 -15.18 -10.99 -6.29
C SER A 51 -15.62 -10.12 -7.45
N GLY A 52 -15.04 -10.29 -8.64
CA GLY A 52 -15.33 -9.43 -9.79
C GLY A 52 -14.71 -8.04 -9.71
N MET A 53 -13.69 -7.85 -8.86
CA MET A 53 -13.01 -6.57 -8.72
C MET A 53 -12.04 -6.32 -9.90
N LYS A 54 -11.81 -5.06 -10.24
CA LYS A 54 -10.91 -4.67 -11.35
C LYS A 54 -9.45 -4.92 -10.96
N CYS A 55 -8.68 -5.52 -11.87
CA CYS A 55 -7.25 -5.77 -11.70
C CYS A 55 -6.44 -4.99 -12.74
N GLY A 56 -5.38 -4.29 -12.30
CA GLY A 56 -4.41 -3.64 -13.17
C GLY A 56 -3.03 -4.26 -13.00
N TYR A 57 -2.44 -4.74 -14.09
CA TYR A 57 -1.11 -5.34 -14.07
C TYR A 57 -0.01 -4.30 -14.11
N SER A 58 1.02 -4.54 -13.32
CA SER A 58 2.23 -3.73 -13.20
C SER A 58 3.42 -4.64 -12.95
N SER A 59 4.61 -4.08 -12.79
CA SER A 59 5.81 -4.81 -12.42
C SER A 59 6.55 -4.08 -11.30
N PRO A 60 7.39 -4.76 -10.49
CA PRO A 60 8.15 -4.10 -9.43
C PRO A 60 9.13 -3.05 -9.97
N GLN A 61 9.44 -3.09 -11.27
CA GLN A 61 10.34 -2.16 -11.96
C GLN A 61 9.60 -0.98 -12.62
N THR A 62 8.26 -1.00 -12.65
CA THR A 62 7.40 0.06 -13.20
C THR A 62 6.39 0.60 -12.17
N LEU A 63 6.45 0.12 -10.93
CA LEU A 63 5.46 0.43 -9.91
C LEU A 63 5.46 1.92 -9.50
N THR A 64 6.63 2.47 -9.21
CA THR A 64 6.80 3.85 -8.72
C THR A 64 7.55 4.73 -9.73
N ASP A 65 7.37 6.06 -9.67
CA ASP A 65 8.04 7.03 -10.57
C ASP A 65 9.59 6.92 -10.54
N GLN A 66 10.15 6.40 -9.44
CA GLN A 66 11.59 6.20 -9.26
C GLN A 66 12.08 4.81 -9.72
N SER A 67 11.18 3.97 -10.25
CA SER A 67 11.54 2.61 -10.62
C SER A 67 12.43 2.57 -11.87
N THR A 68 13.31 1.58 -11.94
CA THR A 68 14.41 1.51 -12.92
C THR A 68 13.95 1.39 -14.38
N ALA A 69 12.77 0.83 -14.64
CA ALA A 69 12.24 0.65 -15.99
C ALA A 69 11.41 1.85 -16.48
N ILE A 70 11.19 2.87 -15.64
CA ILE A 70 10.48 4.09 -16.04
C ILE A 70 11.48 5.15 -16.47
N LYS A 71 11.25 5.72 -17.66
CA LYS A 71 12.03 6.86 -18.15
C LYS A 71 11.85 8.04 -17.20
N LYS A 72 12.95 8.59 -16.69
CA LYS A 72 12.96 9.77 -15.81
C LYS A 72 12.02 10.87 -16.34
N GLY A 73 11.14 11.36 -15.48
CA GLY A 73 10.11 12.37 -15.82
C GLY A 73 8.74 11.80 -16.20
N HIS A 74 8.58 10.48 -16.27
CA HIS A 74 7.28 9.83 -16.49
C HIS A 74 6.67 9.31 -15.19
N LYS A 75 5.35 9.17 -15.19
CA LYS A 75 4.58 8.64 -14.06
C LYS A 75 4.65 7.12 -14.05
N GLY A 76 4.81 6.54 -12.87
CA GLY A 76 4.73 5.10 -12.69
C GLY A 76 3.32 4.55 -12.62
N ASP A 77 3.19 3.23 -12.61
CA ASP A 77 1.91 2.55 -12.73
C ASP A 77 0.96 2.90 -11.58
N LEU A 78 1.47 3.08 -10.35
CA LEU A 78 0.64 3.51 -9.21
C LEU A 78 0.02 4.89 -9.43
N GLN A 79 0.72 5.81 -10.09
CA GLN A 79 0.23 7.17 -10.36
C GLN A 79 -0.83 7.19 -11.48
N VAL A 80 -0.72 6.27 -12.43
CA VAL A 80 -1.64 6.15 -13.58
C VAL A 80 -2.88 5.36 -13.19
N LEU A 81 -2.70 4.16 -12.63
CA LEU A 81 -3.78 3.26 -12.23
C LEU A 81 -4.53 3.79 -11.01
N ARG A 82 -3.80 4.43 -10.07
CA ARG A 82 -4.30 4.89 -8.77
C ARG A 82 -5.12 3.79 -8.08
N PRO A 83 -4.49 2.67 -7.69
CA PRO A 83 -5.20 1.53 -7.13
C PRO A 83 -5.80 1.86 -5.76
N HIS A 84 -6.74 1.03 -5.32
CA HIS A 84 -7.37 1.09 -4.00
C HIS A 84 -6.81 0.03 -3.05
N VAL A 85 -6.42 -1.11 -3.61
CA VAL A 85 -5.92 -2.26 -2.86
C VAL A 85 -4.62 -2.74 -3.49
N MET A 86 -3.64 -3.10 -2.67
CA MET A 86 -2.41 -3.73 -3.16
C MET A 86 -1.88 -4.76 -2.16
N SER A 87 -1.31 -5.84 -2.67
CA SER A 87 -0.45 -6.72 -1.90
C SER A 87 0.91 -6.06 -1.74
N CYS A 88 1.62 -6.35 -0.65
CA CYS A 88 2.92 -5.82 -0.34
C CYS A 88 3.79 -6.87 0.34
N VAL A 89 5.09 -6.73 0.14
CA VAL A 89 6.13 -7.50 0.84
C VAL A 89 6.98 -6.48 1.59
N PRO A 90 7.57 -6.82 2.76
CA PRO A 90 8.35 -5.86 3.54
C PRO A 90 9.40 -5.09 2.74
N ALA A 91 10.08 -5.74 1.79
CA ALA A 91 11.05 -5.08 0.91
C ALA A 91 10.45 -3.95 0.05
N ILE A 92 9.18 -4.06 -0.35
CA ILE A 92 8.47 -3.00 -1.10
C ILE A 92 8.05 -1.87 -0.15
N LEU A 93 7.58 -2.21 1.05
CA LEU A 93 7.26 -1.24 2.09
C LEU A 93 8.49 -0.41 2.47
N ASP A 94 9.66 -1.03 2.61
CA ASP A 94 10.93 -0.33 2.87
C ASP A 94 11.31 0.63 1.73
N ARG A 95 11.05 0.24 0.47
CA ARG A 95 11.27 1.12 -0.68
C ARG A 95 10.31 2.31 -0.65
N ILE A 96 9.02 2.08 -0.39
CA ILE A 96 8.02 3.16 -0.24
C ILE A 96 8.46 4.10 0.89
N HIS A 97 8.88 3.57 2.03
CA HIS A 97 9.40 4.35 3.16
C HIS A 97 10.59 5.24 2.75
N LYS A 98 11.56 4.70 2.00
CA LYS A 98 12.70 5.47 1.49
C LYS A 98 12.25 6.56 0.50
N THR A 99 11.41 6.23 -0.48
CA THR A 99 10.87 7.19 -1.46
C THR A 99 10.09 8.31 -0.79
N VAL A 100 9.28 8.00 0.24
CA VAL A 100 8.55 9.02 1.01
C VAL A 100 9.54 9.95 1.73
N ASN A 101 10.53 9.39 2.43
CA ASN A 101 11.55 10.20 3.12
C ASN A 101 12.37 11.07 2.17
N GLU A 102 12.74 10.56 1.00
CA GLU A 102 13.42 11.36 -0.04
C GLU A 102 12.56 12.54 -0.51
N LYS A 103 11.26 12.31 -0.78
CA LYS A 103 10.34 13.39 -1.18
C LYS A 103 10.14 14.42 -0.07
N ILE A 104 10.08 14.00 1.19
CA ILE A 104 9.99 14.90 2.34
C ILE A 104 11.27 15.72 2.53
N ASN A 105 12.43 15.11 2.31
CA ASN A 105 13.71 15.80 2.43
C ASN A 105 13.92 16.84 1.33
N GLN A 106 13.30 16.66 0.16
CA GLN A 106 13.26 17.65 -0.91
C GLN A 106 12.23 18.77 -0.67
N ALA A 107 11.29 18.57 0.25
CA ALA A 107 10.25 19.54 0.57
C ALA A 107 10.77 20.68 1.44
N ASN A 108 10.01 21.78 1.49
CA ASN A 108 10.35 22.95 2.31
C ASN A 108 10.46 22.58 3.80
N PHE A 109 11.33 23.27 4.54
CA PHE A 109 11.56 23.01 5.97
C PHE A 109 10.24 22.95 6.78
N PHE A 110 9.31 23.88 6.51
CA PHE A 110 7.99 23.89 7.14
C PHE A 110 7.16 22.64 6.84
N GLN A 111 7.14 22.18 5.58
CA GLN A 111 6.41 20.98 5.18
C GLN A 111 7.01 19.72 5.81
N ARG A 112 8.34 19.65 5.89
CA ARG A 112 9.06 18.57 6.55
C ARG A 112 8.74 18.50 8.04
N GLN A 113 8.82 19.63 8.75
CA GLN A 113 8.50 19.68 10.18
C GLN A 113 7.04 19.33 10.45
N LEU A 114 6.12 19.85 9.63
CA LEU A 114 4.70 19.54 9.74
C LEU A 114 4.43 18.04 9.54
N PHE A 115 5.10 17.41 8.57
CA PHE A 115 4.96 15.98 8.34
C PHE A 115 5.44 15.16 9.55
N TYR A 116 6.66 15.40 10.05
CA TYR A 116 7.18 14.67 11.20
C TYR A 116 6.34 14.86 12.46
N LEU A 117 5.86 16.09 12.70
CA LEU A 117 4.96 16.37 13.82
C LEU A 117 3.64 15.61 13.68
N SER A 118 3.04 15.61 12.48
CA SER A 118 1.79 14.91 12.19
C SER A 118 1.96 13.40 12.38
N CYS A 119 3.05 12.81 11.87
CA CYS A 119 3.37 11.40 12.08
C CYS A 119 3.51 11.06 13.56
N LYS A 120 4.21 11.89 14.35
CA LYS A 120 4.41 11.66 15.79
C LYS A 120 3.10 11.73 16.58
N ILE A 121 2.27 12.74 16.30
CA ILE A 121 0.95 12.89 16.92
C ILE A 121 0.07 11.69 16.58
N LYS A 122 0.08 11.26 15.31
CA LYS A 122 -0.74 10.15 14.85
C LYS A 122 -0.30 8.80 15.40
N ALA A 123 1.01 8.53 15.47
CA ALA A 123 1.53 7.33 16.12
C ALA A 123 1.05 7.23 17.58
N LYS A 124 1.12 8.34 18.32
CA LYS A 124 0.64 8.40 19.71
C LYS A 124 -0.88 8.20 19.83
N ARG A 125 -1.67 8.72 18.88
CA ARG A 125 -3.13 8.51 18.85
C ARG A 125 -3.51 7.07 18.53
N LEU A 126 -2.79 6.43 17.60
CA LEU A 126 -2.96 5.02 17.26
C LEU A 126 -2.68 4.12 18.46
N GLU A 127 -1.63 4.41 19.24
CA GLU A 127 -1.34 3.69 20.49
C GLU A 127 -2.45 3.84 21.54
N GLN A 128 -3.17 4.97 21.50
CA GLN A 128 -4.29 5.25 22.39
C GLN A 128 -5.64 4.74 21.85
N GLY A 129 -5.67 4.14 20.66
CA GLY A 129 -6.89 3.61 20.03
C GLY A 129 -7.81 4.69 19.43
N PHE A 130 -7.34 5.92 19.26
CA PHE A 130 -8.15 7.00 18.68
C PHE A 130 -7.99 7.08 17.17
N GLU A 131 -9.10 7.29 16.46
CA GLU A 131 -9.11 7.51 15.01
C GLU A 131 -8.48 8.86 14.61
N SER A 132 -8.01 8.93 13.37
CA SER A 132 -7.27 10.07 12.82
C SER A 132 -8.18 11.29 12.65
N SER A 133 -7.67 12.49 12.94
CA SER A 133 -8.43 13.74 12.72
C SER A 133 -8.51 14.06 11.22
N HIS A 134 -9.56 14.76 10.77
CA HIS A 134 -9.74 15.17 9.36
C HIS A 134 -8.56 15.99 8.80
N LEU A 135 -7.84 16.73 9.65
CA LEU A 135 -6.64 17.46 9.25
C LEU A 135 -5.48 16.53 8.88
N ASP A 136 -5.35 15.40 9.58
CA ASP A 136 -4.35 14.38 9.29
C ASP A 136 -4.65 13.76 7.92
N GLN A 137 -5.92 13.46 7.63
CA GLN A 137 -6.34 12.94 6.34
C GLN A 137 -5.94 13.88 5.20
N TRP A 138 -6.05 15.21 5.36
CA TRP A 138 -5.67 16.16 4.33
C TRP A 138 -4.17 16.17 4.07
N ILE A 139 -3.34 16.23 5.12
CA ILE A 139 -1.87 16.24 4.97
C ILE A 139 -1.41 14.93 4.32
N PHE A 140 -1.86 13.79 4.85
CA PHE A 140 -1.45 12.47 4.35
C PHE A 140 -2.03 12.15 2.98
N SER A 141 -3.22 12.66 2.61
CA SER A 141 -3.78 12.48 1.27
C SER A 141 -2.87 13.04 0.18
N ARG A 142 -2.19 14.17 0.43
CA ARG A 142 -1.22 14.75 -0.50
C ARG A 142 0.00 13.87 -0.67
N PHE A 143 0.55 13.33 0.41
CA PHE A 143 1.69 12.42 0.35
C PHE A 143 1.32 11.09 -0.31
N ASN A 144 0.16 10.53 0.04
CA ASN A 144 -0.38 9.32 -0.57
C ASN A 144 -0.63 9.53 -2.07
N GLN A 145 -1.14 10.70 -2.46
CA GLN A 145 -1.29 11.09 -3.87
C GLN A 145 0.07 11.15 -4.59
N LEU A 146 1.09 11.72 -3.96
CA LEU A 146 2.43 11.83 -4.54
C LEU A 146 3.14 10.49 -4.68
N VAL A 147 2.85 9.47 -3.88
CA VAL A 147 3.61 8.21 -3.88
C VAL A 147 2.82 7.03 -4.44
N LEU A 148 1.55 6.87 -4.06
CA LEU A 148 0.73 5.70 -4.40
C LEU A 148 -0.51 6.05 -5.26
N GLY A 149 -0.63 7.29 -5.74
CA GLY A 149 -1.76 7.72 -6.57
C GLY A 149 -3.02 8.13 -5.79
N GLY A 150 -2.98 8.11 -4.45
CA GLY A 150 -3.94 8.80 -3.58
C GLY A 150 -5.28 8.11 -3.35
N ARG A 151 -5.50 6.91 -3.90
CA ARG A 151 -6.73 6.13 -3.71
C ARG A 151 -6.55 4.86 -2.89
N VAL A 152 -5.32 4.57 -2.44
CA VAL A 152 -5.03 3.37 -1.64
C VAL A 152 -5.78 3.44 -0.30
N ARG A 153 -6.57 2.40 -0.03
CA ARG A 153 -7.40 2.23 1.17
C ARG A 153 -6.98 1.03 2.00
N ALA A 154 -6.44 0.00 1.37
CA ALA A 154 -6.02 -1.21 2.05
C ALA A 154 -4.72 -1.76 1.43
N MET A 155 -3.82 -2.24 2.28
CA MET A 155 -2.58 -2.88 1.87
C MET A 155 -2.42 -4.19 2.65
N LEU A 156 -2.24 -5.29 1.93
CA LEU A 156 -1.97 -6.59 2.55
C LEU A 156 -0.46 -6.85 2.54
N CYS A 157 0.19 -6.81 3.70
CA CYS A 157 1.61 -7.12 3.81
C CYS A 157 1.84 -8.58 4.24
N GLY A 158 2.74 -9.29 3.55
CA GLY A 158 3.14 -10.65 3.92
C GLY A 158 4.47 -11.09 3.32
N GLY A 159 4.89 -12.31 3.65
CA GLY A 159 6.08 -12.96 3.08
C GLY A 159 7.39 -12.78 3.85
N ALA A 160 7.49 -11.79 4.73
CA ALA A 160 8.62 -11.64 5.64
C ALA A 160 8.22 -10.84 6.90
N ILE A 161 9.14 -10.75 7.86
CA ILE A 161 8.98 -9.93 9.07
C ILE A 161 9.10 -8.45 8.68
N LEU A 162 8.16 -7.64 9.16
CA LEU A 162 8.20 -6.18 9.00
C LEU A 162 8.77 -5.55 10.28
N SER A 163 9.64 -4.54 10.13
CA SER A 163 10.14 -3.79 11.29
C SER A 163 9.03 -2.95 11.90
N GLU A 164 8.99 -2.87 13.22
CA GLU A 164 7.98 -2.10 13.96
C GLU A 164 7.97 -0.61 13.55
N ASP A 165 9.16 -0.03 13.36
CA ASP A 165 9.31 1.35 12.92
C ASP A 165 8.71 1.59 11.53
N THR A 166 8.96 0.70 10.58
CA THR A 166 8.40 0.81 9.23
C THR A 166 6.89 0.58 9.25
N GLN A 167 6.42 -0.39 10.04
CA GLN A 167 5.00 -0.65 10.21
C GLN A 167 4.28 0.59 10.75
N ARG A 168 4.78 1.17 11.85
CA ARG A 168 4.22 2.40 12.46
C ARG A 168 4.25 3.56 11.49
N PHE A 169 5.36 3.73 10.76
CA PHE A 169 5.47 4.80 9.78
C PHE A 169 4.42 4.65 8.67
N ILE A 170 4.27 3.45 8.11
CA ILE A 170 3.35 3.20 7.01
C ILE A 170 1.90 3.33 7.46
N GLN A 171 1.56 2.80 8.64
CA GLN A 171 0.24 2.96 9.24
C GLN A 171 -0.10 4.45 9.49
N ALA A 172 0.86 5.22 10.02
CA ALA A 172 0.70 6.65 10.21
C ALA A 172 0.56 7.39 8.87
N THR A 173 1.34 7.04 7.86
CA THR A 173 1.44 7.82 6.61
C THR A 173 0.33 7.51 5.61
N LEU A 174 -0.12 6.25 5.53
CA LEU A 174 -1.05 5.80 4.50
C LEU A 174 -2.50 5.68 4.99
N CYS A 175 -2.77 5.93 6.27
CA CYS A 175 -4.12 5.87 6.84
C CYS A 175 -4.82 4.52 6.57
N VAL A 176 -4.07 3.43 6.67
CA VAL A 176 -4.59 2.04 6.65
C VAL A 176 -4.46 1.48 8.06
#